data_AF-A0A7C1TNX9-F1
#
_entry.id   AF-A0A7C1TNX9-F1
#
_cell.length_a   1.000
_cell.length_b   1.000
_cell.length_c   1.000
_cell.angle_alpha   90.00
_cell.angle_beta   90.00
_cell.angle_gamma   90.00
#
_symmetry.space_group_name_H-M   'P 1'
#
loop_
_entity.id
_entity.type
_entity.pdbx_description
1 polymer ?
#
loop_
_entity_poly.entity_id
_entity_poly.type
_entity_poly.pdbx_seq_one_letter_code
_entity_poly.pdbx_strand_id
1 'polypeptide(L)'
;MKKGRLLIIMLILVSLAGVGFGVFYLYFYEPATEPVPVRDGINESILKEYTTLKIFYPAGNRLELVEKKVPGILSPIKTAEILINEYLDVSGKAGSGILPEGTRVDNIFISSDGVVYLDFNREFSRNFQGDVLDEYMLLKSIFNTILGNLDVRDVMILINGKEAETIGGHLLINRPLKEIVTQEMRFDE
;
A
#
# COMPACT_ATOMS: atom_id res chain seq x y z
N MET A 1 11.09 -87.41 31.75
CA MET A 1 9.96 -86.45 31.67
C MET A 1 10.34 -84.95 31.78
N LYS A 2 11.63 -84.54 31.76
CA LYS A 2 12.02 -83.11 31.92
C LYS A 2 12.17 -82.31 30.61
N LYS A 3 12.40 -82.97 29.46
CA LYS A 3 12.68 -82.28 28.17
C LYS A 3 11.44 -81.64 27.52
N GLY A 4 10.26 -82.26 27.64
CA GLY A 4 9.02 -81.73 27.04
C GLY A 4 8.50 -80.45 27.71
N ARG A 5 8.66 -80.32 29.04
CA ARG A 5 8.30 -79.10 29.77
C ARG A 5 9.20 -77.91 29.42
N LEU A 6 10.48 -78.15 29.20
CA LEU A 6 11.42 -77.11 28.78
C LEU A 6 11.07 -76.54 27.39
N LEU A 7 10.65 -77.43 26.47
CA LEU A 7 10.26 -77.06 25.11
C LEU A 7 8.99 -76.20 25.08
N ILE A 8 8.01 -76.53 25.93
CA ILE A 8 6.77 -75.73 26.06
C ILE A 8 7.06 -74.36 26.68
N ILE A 9 7.94 -74.28 27.68
CA ILE A 9 8.35 -72.99 28.29
C ILE A 9 9.09 -72.11 27.28
N MET A 10 9.95 -72.69 26.44
CA MET A 10 10.61 -71.94 25.36
C MET A 10 9.61 -71.40 24.33
N LEU A 11 8.61 -72.21 23.93
CA LEU A 11 7.58 -71.77 22.99
C LEU A 11 6.74 -70.60 23.54
N ILE A 12 6.40 -70.64 24.83
CA ILE A 12 5.66 -69.56 25.48
C ILE A 12 6.50 -68.28 25.55
N LEU A 13 7.80 -68.39 25.87
CA LEU A 13 8.71 -67.24 25.89
C LEU A 13 8.88 -66.60 24.52
N VAL A 14 8.99 -67.40 23.46
CA VAL A 14 9.09 -66.89 22.08
C VAL A 14 7.80 -66.20 21.66
N SER A 15 6.64 -66.76 22.03
CA SER A 15 5.35 -66.14 21.75
C SER A 15 5.17 -64.82 22.51
N LEU A 16 5.55 -64.76 23.79
CA LEU A 16 5.49 -63.53 24.58
C LEU A 16 6.43 -62.45 24.04
N ALA A 17 7.65 -62.84 23.62
CA ALA A 17 8.59 -61.93 22.99
C ALA A 17 8.08 -61.39 21.65
N GLY A 18 7.45 -62.24 20.82
CA GLY A 18 6.87 -61.83 19.54
C GLY A 18 5.69 -60.87 19.70
N VAL A 19 4.80 -61.12 20.66
CA VAL A 19 3.67 -60.22 20.96
C VAL A 19 4.17 -58.90 21.54
N GLY A 20 5.13 -58.96 22.48
CA GLY A 20 5.77 -57.77 23.04
C GLY A 20 6.46 -56.92 21.96
N PHE A 21 7.18 -57.57 21.04
CA PHE A 21 7.84 -56.90 19.92
C PHE A 21 6.85 -56.29 18.94
N GLY A 22 5.74 -56.99 18.63
CA GLY A 22 4.69 -56.47 17.75
C GLY A 22 3.97 -55.25 18.34
N VAL A 23 3.65 -55.30 19.63
CA VAL A 23 3.03 -54.15 20.32
C VAL A 23 4.03 -52.99 20.43
N PHE A 24 5.29 -53.26 20.75
CA PHE A 24 6.34 -52.23 20.80
C PHE A 24 6.54 -51.57 19.43
N TYR A 25 6.59 -52.36 18.36
CA TYR A 25 6.68 -51.85 17.00
C TYR A 25 5.46 -51.00 16.64
N LEU A 26 4.24 -51.44 16.94
CA LEU A 26 3.05 -50.64 16.62
C LEU A 26 2.90 -49.37 17.47
N TYR A 27 3.38 -49.36 18.71
CA TYR A 27 3.28 -48.19 19.61
C TYR A 27 4.41 -47.16 19.40
N PHE A 28 5.57 -47.58 18.89
CA PHE A 28 6.76 -46.73 18.74
C PHE A 28 7.25 -46.55 17.30
N TYR A 29 6.61 -47.17 16.31
CA TYR A 29 6.93 -46.94 14.90
C TYR A 29 6.18 -45.72 14.37
N GLU A 30 6.72 -44.54 14.65
CA GLU A 30 6.41 -43.34 13.87
C GLU A 30 7.08 -43.53 12.49
N PRO A 31 6.33 -43.60 11.38
CA PRO A 31 6.94 -43.65 10.07
C PRO A 31 7.75 -42.37 9.91
N ALA A 32 9.06 -42.50 9.69
CA ALA A 32 9.92 -41.37 9.38
C ALA A 32 9.30 -40.66 8.16
N THR A 33 8.70 -39.49 8.38
CA THR A 33 8.27 -38.62 7.30
C THR A 33 9.52 -38.30 6.52
N GLU A 34 9.62 -38.77 5.27
CA GLU A 34 10.66 -38.30 4.37
C GLU A 34 10.62 -36.77 4.41
N PRO A 35 11.75 -36.09 4.66
CA PRO A 35 11.76 -34.64 4.63
C PRO A 35 11.32 -34.23 3.23
N VAL A 36 10.12 -33.63 3.15
CA VAL A 36 9.67 -32.96 1.92
C VAL A 36 10.80 -32.00 1.57
N PRO A 37 11.34 -32.03 0.33
CA PRO A 37 12.42 -31.15 -0.04
C PRO A 37 11.97 -29.72 0.23
N VAL A 38 12.60 -29.09 1.23
CA VAL A 38 12.47 -27.66 1.46
C VAL A 38 13.01 -27.04 0.19
N ARG A 39 12.13 -26.47 -0.62
CA ARG A 39 12.54 -25.61 -1.72
C ARG A 39 13.39 -24.51 -1.09
N ASP A 40 14.70 -24.55 -1.33
CA ASP A 40 15.66 -23.47 -1.10
C ASP A 40 15.24 -22.27 -1.95
N GLY A 41 14.21 -21.58 -1.50
CA GLY A 41 13.50 -20.59 -2.28
C GLY A 41 12.48 -19.79 -1.49
N ILE A 42 12.53 -19.81 -0.15
CA ILE A 42 12.00 -18.68 0.62
C ILE A 42 12.98 -17.53 0.43
N ASN A 43 12.87 -16.92 -0.76
CA ASN A 43 13.42 -15.61 -1.01
C ASN A 43 12.88 -14.71 0.10
N GLU A 44 13.75 -14.19 0.96
CA GLU A 44 13.39 -13.23 2.02
C GLU A 44 12.65 -11.99 1.46
N SER A 45 12.62 -11.81 0.13
CA SER A 45 11.76 -10.87 -0.60
C SER A 45 10.25 -11.21 -0.60
N ILE A 46 9.83 -12.43 -0.24
CA ILE A 46 8.41 -12.85 -0.28
C ILE A 46 7.61 -12.33 0.94
N LEU A 47 8.26 -11.78 1.97
CA LEU A 47 7.60 -11.21 3.16
C LEU A 47 7.62 -9.67 3.22
N LYS A 48 7.93 -8.99 2.12
CA LYS A 48 7.43 -7.62 1.93
C LYS A 48 6.11 -7.74 1.18
N GLU A 49 5.01 -7.70 1.91
CA GLU A 49 3.75 -7.28 1.29
C GLU A 49 4.06 -5.96 0.58
N TYR A 50 3.68 -5.82 -0.69
CA TYR A 50 3.80 -4.57 -1.43
C TYR A 50 2.38 -4.07 -1.67
N THR A 51 2.18 -2.76 -1.52
CA THR A 51 0.95 -2.08 -1.91
C THR A 51 1.18 -1.36 -3.22
N THR A 52 0.19 -1.39 -4.10
CA THR A 52 0.20 -0.60 -5.33
C THR A 52 -0.47 0.75 -5.09
N LEU A 53 0.27 1.83 -5.28
CA LEU A 53 -0.24 3.19 -5.29
C LEU A 53 -0.69 3.58 -6.69
N LYS A 54 -1.84 4.24 -6.79
CA LYS A 54 -2.42 4.82 -8.00
C LYS A 54 -2.17 6.31 -8.05
N ILE A 55 -1.30 6.77 -8.93
CA ILE A 55 -0.93 8.19 -9.03
C ILE A 55 -1.59 8.76 -10.26
N PHE A 56 -2.48 9.72 -10.05
CA PHE A 56 -3.12 10.47 -11.13
C PHE A 56 -2.36 11.78 -11.34
N TYR A 57 -1.98 12.09 -12.57
CA TYR A 57 -1.29 13.35 -12.89
C TYR A 57 -1.94 14.07 -14.08
N PRO A 58 -1.84 15.41 -14.14
CA PRO A 58 -2.36 16.19 -15.26
C PRO A 58 -1.58 15.94 -16.56
N ALA A 59 -2.30 15.58 -17.62
CA ALA A 59 -1.78 15.40 -18.97
C ALA A 59 -2.67 16.15 -19.98
N GLY A 60 -2.48 17.48 -20.06
CA GLY A 60 -3.38 18.36 -20.81
C GLY A 60 -4.76 18.43 -20.14
N ASN A 61 -5.82 18.18 -20.92
CA ASN A 61 -7.22 18.26 -20.46
C ASN A 61 -7.75 16.98 -19.77
N ARG A 62 -6.86 16.04 -19.40
CA ARG A 62 -7.24 14.78 -18.77
C ARG A 62 -6.22 14.36 -17.71
N LEU A 63 -6.61 13.38 -16.91
CA LEU A 63 -5.71 12.73 -15.96
C LEU A 63 -5.22 11.40 -16.51
N GLU A 64 -3.93 11.14 -16.37
CA GLU A 64 -3.32 9.84 -16.63
C GLU A 64 -2.97 9.14 -15.31
N LEU A 65 -2.90 7.82 -15.34
CA LEU A 65 -2.65 6.97 -14.17
C LEU A 65 -1.33 6.23 -14.32
N VAL A 66 -0.49 6.32 -13.30
CA VAL A 66 0.70 5.48 -13.12
C VAL A 66 0.55 4.69 -11.83
N GLU A 67 0.87 3.40 -11.88
CA GLU A 67 0.91 2.54 -10.71
C GLU A 67 2.35 2.39 -10.19
N LYS A 68 2.53 2.52 -8.87
CA LYS A 68 3.83 2.35 -8.19
C LYS A 68 3.73 1.33 -7.07
N LYS A 69 4.68 0.42 -6.98
CA LYS A 69 4.76 -0.55 -5.87
C LYS A 69 5.58 0.04 -4.73
N VAL A 70 5.02 0.01 -3.53
CA VAL A 70 5.66 0.46 -2.29
C VAL A 70 5.55 -0.63 -1.23
N PRO A 71 6.35 -0.60 -0.15
CA PRO A 71 6.16 -1.52 0.98
C PRO A 71 4.72 -1.45 1.54
N GLY A 72 4.13 -2.61 1.83
CA GLY A 72 2.69 -2.82 1.91
C GLY A 72 2.06 -2.74 3.30
N ILE A 73 2.84 -2.40 4.32
CA ILE A 73 2.32 -2.07 5.66
C ILE A 73 2.86 -0.69 6.03
N LEU A 74 1.99 0.32 5.92
CA LEU A 74 2.29 1.70 6.24
C LEU A 74 1.10 2.31 6.98
N SER A 75 1.37 3.22 7.93
CA SER A 75 0.30 4.02 8.54
C SER A 75 -0.32 4.95 7.49
N PRO A 76 -1.59 5.39 7.64
CA PRO A 76 -2.23 6.28 6.68
C PRO A 76 -1.41 7.55 6.40
N ILE A 77 -0.82 8.14 7.44
CA ILE A 77 0.05 9.32 7.29
C ILE A 77 1.31 8.99 6.48
N LYS A 78 1.93 7.83 6.71
CA LYS A 78 3.13 7.43 5.98
C LYS A 78 2.84 7.11 4.51
N THR A 79 1.68 6.51 4.25
CA THR A 79 1.18 6.29 2.89
C THR A 79 0.93 7.64 2.20
N ALA A 80 0.31 8.61 2.87
CA ALA A 80 0.08 9.95 2.31
C ALA A 80 1.41 10.66 1.95
N GLU A 81 2.43 10.58 2.83
CA GLU A 81 3.77 11.11 2.56
C GLU A 81 4.39 10.51 1.30
N ILE A 82 4.39 9.18 1.19
CA ILE A 82 4.99 8.50 0.03
C ILE A 82 4.20 8.84 -1.23
N LEU A 83 2.87 8.81 -1.13
CA LEU A 83 1.97 9.06 -2.24
C LEU A 83 2.12 10.46 -2.82
N ILE A 84 2.20 11.50 -1.99
CA ILE A 84 2.36 12.87 -2.49
C ILE A 84 3.76 13.11 -3.07
N ASN A 85 4.80 12.48 -2.51
CA ASN A 85 6.15 12.58 -3.05
C ASN A 85 6.25 11.90 -4.43
N GLU A 86 5.67 10.71 -4.58
CA GLU A 86 5.62 10.04 -5.88
C GLU A 86 4.74 10.82 -6.88
N TYR A 87 3.65 11.44 -6.43
CA TYR A 87 2.85 12.34 -7.27
C TYR A 87 3.67 13.53 -7.81
N LEU A 88 4.41 14.22 -6.94
CA LEU A 88 5.25 15.36 -7.36
C LEU A 88 6.34 14.92 -8.34
N ASP A 89 6.97 13.75 -8.11
CA ASP A 89 7.97 13.18 -9.03
C ASP A 89 7.37 12.83 -10.40
N VAL A 90 6.25 12.11 -10.41
CA VAL A 90 5.56 11.70 -11.65
C VAL A 90 5.05 12.92 -12.41
N SER A 91 4.34 13.82 -11.75
CA SER A 91 3.76 15.01 -12.38
C SER A 91 4.84 15.98 -12.85
N GLY A 92 5.95 16.12 -12.12
CA GLY A 92 7.10 16.93 -12.54
C GLY A 92 7.79 16.36 -13.79
N LYS A 93 7.94 15.04 -13.87
CA LYS A 93 8.55 14.35 -15.03
C LYS A 93 7.65 14.29 -16.26
N ALA A 94 6.33 14.28 -16.07
CA ALA A 94 5.36 14.28 -17.17
C ALA A 94 5.49 15.53 -18.05
N GLY A 95 6.01 16.63 -17.51
CA GLY A 95 6.34 17.83 -18.28
C GLY A 95 5.12 18.56 -18.84
N SER A 96 3.93 18.38 -18.26
CA SER A 96 2.72 19.09 -18.68
C SER A 96 2.76 20.59 -18.39
N GLY A 97 3.70 21.06 -17.56
CA GLY A 97 3.80 22.47 -17.15
C GLY A 97 2.78 22.90 -16.09
N ILE A 98 1.84 22.02 -15.73
CA ILE A 98 0.75 22.31 -14.79
C ILE A 98 1.25 22.33 -13.34
N LEU A 99 2.18 21.46 -12.96
CA LEU A 99 2.77 21.45 -11.63
C LEU A 99 3.77 22.62 -11.50
N PRO A 100 3.58 23.56 -10.56
CA PRO A 100 4.46 24.71 -10.42
C PRO A 100 5.89 24.31 -10.04
N GLU A 101 6.87 24.95 -10.68
CA GLU A 101 8.28 24.67 -10.41
C GLU A 101 8.63 24.95 -8.95
N GLY A 102 9.37 24.03 -8.32
CA GLY A 102 9.77 24.15 -6.92
C GLY A 102 8.69 23.79 -5.90
N THR A 103 7.56 23.22 -6.35
CA THR A 103 6.51 22.71 -5.45
C THR A 103 7.05 21.63 -4.52
N ARG A 104 6.74 21.74 -3.23
CA ARG A 104 7.02 20.76 -2.18
C ARG A 104 5.86 20.76 -1.18
N VAL A 105 5.67 19.62 -0.50
CA VAL A 105 4.77 19.53 0.65
C VAL A 105 5.61 19.58 1.91
N ASP A 106 5.43 20.62 2.71
CA ASP A 106 6.17 20.85 3.95
C ASP A 106 5.56 20.03 5.10
N ASN A 107 4.22 19.90 5.15
CA ASN A 107 3.52 19.13 6.17
C ASN A 107 2.30 18.38 5.63
N ILE A 108 1.94 17.28 6.30
CA ILE A 108 0.71 16.52 6.03
C ILE A 108 0.03 16.23 7.36
N PHE A 109 -1.28 16.43 7.42
CA PHE A 109 -2.10 16.09 8.59
C PHE A 109 -3.36 15.35 8.14
N ILE A 110 -3.82 14.40 8.95
CA ILE A 110 -5.12 13.75 8.74
C ILE A 110 -5.96 14.07 9.97
N SER A 111 -7.06 14.79 9.77
CA SER A 111 -7.97 15.16 10.84
C SER A 111 -8.84 13.98 11.27
N SER A 112 -9.43 14.06 12.46
CA SER A 112 -10.31 13.03 13.00
C SER A 112 -11.58 12.78 12.19
N ASP A 113 -12.02 13.77 11.40
CA ASP A 113 -13.14 13.68 10.47
C ASP A 113 -12.72 13.23 9.06
N GLY A 114 -11.48 12.75 8.91
CA GLY A 114 -10.98 12.10 7.71
C GLY A 114 -10.59 13.04 6.58
N VAL A 115 -10.23 14.29 6.86
CA VAL A 115 -9.72 15.23 5.84
C VAL A 115 -8.20 15.25 5.87
N VAL A 116 -7.58 15.09 4.70
CA VAL A 116 -6.12 15.20 4.54
C VAL A 116 -5.74 16.64 4.23
N TYR A 117 -4.99 17.27 5.11
CA TYR A 117 -4.43 18.59 4.90
C TYR A 117 -3.04 18.44 4.29
N LEU A 118 -2.84 19.02 3.11
CA LEU A 118 -1.56 19.08 2.42
C LEU A 118 -1.05 20.51 2.46
N ASP A 119 0.03 20.75 3.20
CA ASP A 119 0.65 22.06 3.33
C ASP A 119 1.79 22.21 2.31
N PHE A 120 1.52 22.97 1.27
CA PHE A 120 2.48 23.24 0.21
C PHE A 120 3.32 24.47 0.51
N ASN A 121 4.55 24.50 0.00
CA ASN A 121 5.39 25.69 0.06
C ASN A 121 4.83 26.83 -0.81
N ARG A 122 5.37 28.04 -0.64
CA ARG A 122 4.91 29.24 -1.35
C ARG A 122 5.03 29.12 -2.87
N GLU A 123 6.03 28.41 -3.37
CA GLU A 123 6.25 28.17 -4.80
C GLU A 123 5.04 27.54 -5.49
N PHE A 124 4.26 26.72 -4.77
CA PHE A 124 3.06 26.07 -5.29
C PHE A 124 2.03 27.06 -5.83
N SER A 125 1.89 28.25 -5.23
CA SER A 125 1.04 29.31 -5.79
C SER A 125 1.86 30.34 -6.58
N ARG A 126 3.01 30.78 -6.06
CA ARG A 126 3.78 31.88 -6.69
C ARG A 126 4.21 31.55 -8.12
N ASN A 127 4.57 30.30 -8.39
CA ASN A 127 5.10 29.88 -9.68
C ASN A 127 4.02 29.25 -10.57
N PHE A 128 2.74 29.26 -10.15
CA PHE A 128 1.66 28.76 -10.97
C PHE A 128 1.41 29.72 -12.15
N GLN A 129 1.45 29.18 -13.38
CA GLN A 129 1.31 29.95 -14.62
C GLN A 129 0.19 29.42 -15.52
N GLY A 130 -0.56 28.41 -15.04
CA GLY A 130 -1.66 27.80 -15.79
C GLY A 130 -2.93 28.63 -15.77
N ASP A 131 -3.90 28.21 -16.59
CA ASP A 131 -5.24 28.79 -16.61
C ASP A 131 -6.20 28.10 -15.61
N VAL A 132 -7.50 28.39 -15.72
CA VAL A 132 -8.54 27.77 -14.88
C VAL A 132 -8.65 26.25 -15.08
N LEU A 133 -8.40 25.76 -16.30
CA LEU A 133 -8.43 24.33 -16.60
C LEU A 133 -7.21 23.64 -15.99
N ASP A 134 -6.03 24.24 -16.11
CA ASP A 134 -4.81 23.74 -15.49
C ASP A 134 -4.93 23.70 -13.97
N GLU A 135 -5.50 24.75 -13.35
CA GLU A 135 -5.72 24.82 -11.90
C GLU A 135 -6.70 23.73 -11.47
N TYR A 136 -7.78 23.53 -12.22
CA TYR A 136 -8.73 22.44 -11.98
C TYR A 136 -8.08 21.06 -12.10
N MET A 137 -7.28 20.82 -13.15
CA MET A 137 -6.61 19.54 -13.38
C MET A 137 -5.59 19.23 -12.29
N LEU A 138 -4.84 20.23 -11.82
CA LEU A 138 -3.92 20.12 -10.70
C LEU A 138 -4.63 19.73 -9.40
N LEU A 139 -5.75 20.38 -9.08
CA LEU A 139 -6.53 20.06 -7.88
C LEU A 139 -7.15 18.66 -7.98
N LYS A 140 -7.69 18.31 -9.16
CA LYS A 140 -8.35 17.03 -9.40
C LYS A 140 -7.37 15.86 -9.36
N SER A 141 -6.16 16.02 -9.89
CA SER A 141 -5.12 15.00 -9.84
C SER A 141 -4.66 14.72 -8.41
N ILE A 142 -4.46 15.76 -7.60
CA ILE A 142 -4.14 15.63 -6.16
C ILE A 142 -5.27 14.89 -5.44
N PHE A 143 -6.52 15.35 -5.62
CA PHE A 143 -7.69 14.74 -4.99
C PHE A 143 -7.84 13.25 -5.34
N ASN A 144 -7.81 12.91 -6.64
CA ASN A 144 -7.95 11.53 -7.11
C ASN A 144 -6.79 10.64 -6.63
N THR A 145 -5.58 11.19 -6.57
CA THR A 145 -4.43 10.48 -6.03
C THR A 145 -4.64 10.14 -4.56
N ILE A 146 -5.03 11.11 -3.72
CA ILE A 146 -5.24 10.85 -2.29
C ILE A 146 -6.41 9.88 -2.06
N LEU A 147 -7.61 10.18 -2.56
CA LEU A 147 -8.81 9.36 -2.31
C LEU A 147 -8.76 8.00 -3.03
N GLY A 148 -7.97 7.87 -4.08
CA GLY A 148 -7.78 6.60 -4.79
C GLY A 148 -6.93 5.58 -4.02
N ASN A 149 -6.24 6.01 -2.95
CA ASN A 149 -5.29 5.19 -2.21
C ASN A 149 -5.50 5.18 -0.69
N LEU A 150 -6.24 6.15 -0.16
CA LEU A 150 -6.50 6.29 1.28
C LEU A 150 -8.00 6.29 1.54
N ASP A 151 -8.41 5.63 2.62
CA ASP A 151 -9.78 5.69 3.13
C ASP A 151 -9.98 7.01 3.92
N VAL A 152 -10.12 8.10 3.16
CA VAL A 152 -10.29 9.46 3.66
C VAL A 152 -11.47 10.13 2.97
N ARG A 153 -12.08 11.09 3.66
CA ARG A 153 -13.28 11.79 3.21
C ARG A 153 -12.98 12.83 2.13
N ASP A 154 -11.89 13.56 2.29
CA ASP A 154 -11.56 14.73 1.47
C ASP A 154 -10.10 15.18 1.60
N VAL A 155 -9.73 16.21 0.83
CA VAL A 155 -8.43 16.88 0.86
C VAL A 155 -8.62 18.39 1.07
N MET A 156 -7.78 19.00 1.89
CA MET A 156 -7.66 20.44 2.07
C MET A 156 -6.24 20.89 1.70
N ILE A 157 -6.14 22.02 1.00
CA ILE A 157 -4.86 22.61 0.60
C ILE A 157 -4.52 23.75 1.55
N LEU A 158 -3.31 23.73 2.07
CA LEU A 158 -2.70 24.86 2.77
C LEU A 158 -1.48 25.34 1.98
N ILE A 159 -1.15 26.61 2.11
CA ILE A 159 0.06 27.20 1.52
C ILE A 159 0.83 27.91 2.63
N ASN A 160 2.03 27.42 2.91
CA ASN A 160 2.94 27.95 3.91
C ASN A 160 2.26 28.06 5.30
N GLY A 161 1.60 26.96 5.70
CA GLY A 161 0.93 26.76 6.97
C GLY A 161 -0.40 27.50 7.13
N LYS A 162 -0.98 28.05 6.05
CA LYS A 162 -2.21 28.86 6.10
C LYS A 162 -3.21 28.41 5.05
N GLU A 163 -4.49 28.62 5.36
CA GLU A 163 -5.54 28.55 4.34
C GLU A 163 -5.24 29.54 3.21
N ALA A 164 -5.40 29.08 1.98
CA ALA A 164 -5.22 29.88 0.79
C ALA A 164 -6.58 30.09 0.12
N GLU A 165 -6.76 31.24 -0.51
CA GLU A 165 -7.98 31.52 -1.27
C GLU A 165 -7.93 30.87 -2.64
N THR A 166 -6.79 30.95 -3.33
CA THR A 166 -6.58 30.42 -4.69
C THR A 166 -5.14 29.92 -4.87
N ILE A 167 -4.86 29.09 -5.88
CA ILE A 167 -3.48 28.80 -6.32
C ILE A 167 -3.06 29.85 -7.36
N GLY A 168 -3.82 29.94 -8.45
CA GLY A 168 -3.55 30.79 -9.61
C GLY A 168 -4.49 31.98 -9.77
N GLY A 169 -5.50 32.09 -8.91
CA GLY A 169 -6.49 33.17 -8.95
C GLY A 169 -7.83 32.79 -9.60
N HIS A 170 -8.02 31.54 -10.04
CA HIS A 170 -9.26 31.15 -10.75
C HIS A 170 -10.25 30.39 -9.87
N LEU A 171 -9.77 29.52 -8.98
CA LEU A 171 -10.62 28.64 -8.18
C LEU A 171 -10.45 28.91 -6.68
N LEU A 172 -11.58 29.00 -5.97
CA LEU A 172 -11.60 29.12 -4.51
C LEU A 172 -11.25 27.78 -3.84
N ILE A 173 -10.08 27.71 -3.22
CA ILE A 173 -9.52 26.52 -2.55
C ILE A 173 -9.53 26.62 -1.00
N ASN A 174 -10.21 27.61 -0.45
CA ASN A 174 -10.42 27.77 1.01
C ASN A 174 -11.45 26.78 1.60
N ARG A 175 -11.68 25.67 0.91
CA ARG A 175 -12.65 24.63 1.23
C ARG A 175 -12.15 23.28 0.71
N PRO A 176 -12.71 22.15 1.19
CA PRO A 176 -12.28 20.82 0.76
C PRO A 176 -12.43 20.62 -0.75
N LEU A 177 -11.46 19.93 -1.35
CA LEU A 177 -11.32 19.80 -2.80
C LEU A 177 -12.51 19.12 -3.47
N LYS A 178 -13.21 18.21 -2.77
CA LYS A 178 -14.42 17.57 -3.30
C LYS A 178 -15.43 18.59 -3.81
N GLU A 179 -15.64 19.70 -3.10
CA GLU A 179 -16.61 20.74 -3.50
C GLU A 179 -16.23 21.46 -4.80
N ILE A 180 -14.96 21.37 -5.21
CA ILE A 180 -14.39 22.03 -6.38
C ILE A 180 -14.33 21.06 -7.55
N VAL A 181 -13.79 19.85 -7.32
CA VAL A 181 -13.40 18.93 -8.40
C VAL A 181 -14.49 17.95 -8.82
N THR A 182 -15.56 17.79 -8.03
CA THR A 182 -16.71 16.94 -8.40
C THR A 182 -17.84 17.71 -9.07
N GLN A 183 -17.70 19.02 -9.23
CA GLN A 183 -18.62 19.80 -10.05
C GLN A 183 -18.32 19.52 -11.53
N GLU A 184 -19.37 19.30 -12.34
CA GLU A 184 -19.22 19.24 -13.79
C GLU A 184 -18.83 20.63 -14.31
N MET A 185 -17.53 20.87 -14.41
CA MET A 185 -17.01 22.04 -15.11
C MET A 185 -17.20 21.80 -16.61
N ARG A 186 -18.23 22.42 -17.19
CA ARG A 186 -18.36 22.52 -18.65
C ARG A 186 -17.34 23.52 -19.15
N PHE A 187 -16.31 23.02 -19.81
CA PHE A 187 -15.45 23.84 -20.66
C PHE A 187 -16.05 23.76 -22.06
N ASP A 188 -16.65 24.84 -22.52
CA ASP A 188 -17.14 24.92 -23.90
C ASP A 188 -15.91 24.97 -24.83
N GLU A 189 -15.86 24.05 -25.81
CA GLU A 189 -14.77 23.88 -26.80
C GLU A 189 -14.66 25.04 -27.80
#